data_AF-A0A943PUN0-F1
#
_entry.id   AF-A0A943PUN0-F1
#
_cell.length_a   1.000
_cell.length_b   1.000
_cell.length_c   1.000
_cell.angle_alpha   90.00
_cell.angle_beta   90.00
_cell.angle_gamma   90.00
#
_symmetry.space_group_name_H-M   'P 1'
#
loop_
_entity.id
_entity.type
_entity.pdbx_description
1 polymer ?
#
loop_
_entity_poly.entity_id
_entity_poly.type
_entity_poly.pdbx_seq_one_letter_code
_entity_poly.pdbx_strand_id
1 'polypeptide(L)'
;MAKINIKSLKKSEELGCYVADINELWGDKEIEITIDFVDGIVNKIKVKRLLPLIEEKLEIIDNNKKWIVETIIEDNIFLGIDESEYSFIEKPFKPKKNADFLSQLEKYVRTKLKKKMIDKKTYYLDVNNERITLPISEKDFFDSLKISDIEVNLYSMGAEYDIEVTFKIRAIPDYFAEHYLEIILDSENELNILDLASDDNLEGPSLFDDEFDTDLDEEFIKSYMEDIHSKILIFEFIEAINKRNIKKIDSLLDRSFICIDQSLQERNKADMKKYFENIFKSYSNYQIEVVDNGFGESERFYFSLLIKGIYGDLKDKTKMFFEKKAAIYIFDIENDKIKSLEIYEKSRLPMRDEMIEYKD
;
A
#
# COMPACT_ATOMS: atom_id res chain seq x y z
N MET A 1 24.76 0.03 -10.08
CA MET A 1 24.36 -0.07 -8.67
C MET A 1 23.44 1.10 -8.42
N ALA A 2 22.16 0.82 -8.61
CA ALA A 2 21.09 1.78 -8.48
C ALA A 2 21.04 2.32 -7.05
N LYS A 3 21.18 3.63 -6.91
CA LYS A 3 21.23 4.30 -5.61
C LYS A 3 20.42 5.57 -5.65
N ILE A 4 19.77 5.87 -4.54
CA ILE A 4 19.00 7.09 -4.39
C ILE A 4 19.96 8.25 -4.16
N ASN A 5 19.80 9.32 -4.92
CA ASN A 5 20.49 10.57 -4.71
C ASN A 5 19.90 11.27 -3.48
N ILE A 6 20.51 11.02 -2.32
CA ILE A 6 20.07 11.61 -1.04
C ILE A 6 20.00 13.14 -1.08
N LYS A 7 20.76 13.79 -1.97
CA LYS A 7 20.74 15.26 -2.11
C LYS A 7 19.46 15.78 -2.76
N SER A 8 18.81 15.01 -3.63
CA SER A 8 17.53 15.39 -4.25
C SER A 8 16.31 14.99 -3.42
N LEU A 9 16.49 14.18 -2.36
CA LEU A 9 15.41 13.77 -1.46
C LEU A 9 14.67 14.95 -0.82
N LYS A 10 13.44 15.18 -1.28
CA LYS A 10 12.52 16.24 -0.84
C LYS A 10 11.14 15.65 -0.53
N LYS A 11 10.40 16.31 0.35
CA LYS A 11 9.00 15.94 0.62
C LYS A 11 8.13 16.58 -0.47
N SER A 12 7.22 15.83 -1.07
CA SER A 12 6.16 16.37 -1.92
C SER A 12 4.97 16.71 -1.01
N GLU A 13 4.57 17.99 -0.98
CA GLU A 13 3.38 18.40 -0.20
C GLU A 13 2.09 18.03 -0.91
N GLU A 14 2.10 18.07 -2.25
CA GLU A 14 0.98 17.70 -3.12
C GLU A 14 0.65 16.21 -3.01
N LEU A 15 1.67 15.36 -3.08
CA LEU A 15 1.51 13.90 -3.09
C LEU A 15 1.59 13.28 -1.69
N GLY A 16 1.89 14.06 -0.66
CA GLY A 16 2.07 13.55 0.71
C GLY A 16 3.32 12.68 0.94
N CYS A 17 4.10 12.36 -0.09
CA CYS A 17 5.21 11.38 -0.09
C CYS A 17 6.62 12.03 -0.06
N TYR A 18 7.67 11.23 -0.23
CA TYR A 18 9.01 11.71 -0.57
C TYR A 18 9.35 11.40 -2.02
N VAL A 19 10.01 12.35 -2.69
CA VAL A 19 10.53 12.16 -4.04
C VAL A 19 12.04 12.40 -4.05
N ALA A 20 12.75 11.65 -4.89
CA ALA A 20 14.18 11.77 -5.11
C ALA A 20 14.53 11.34 -6.54
N ASP A 21 15.82 11.41 -6.88
CA ASP A 21 16.31 10.85 -8.15
C ASP A 21 17.14 9.61 -7.87
N ILE A 22 17.09 8.63 -8.77
CA ILE A 22 18.02 7.51 -8.84
C ILE A 22 19.20 7.93 -9.70
N ASN A 23 20.42 7.68 -9.22
CA ASN A 23 21.64 8.11 -9.92
C ASN A 23 21.77 7.45 -11.31
N GLU A 24 21.55 6.14 -11.37
CA GLU A 24 21.60 5.36 -12.59
C GLU A 24 20.83 4.04 -12.41
N LEU A 25 19.99 3.66 -13.38
CA LEU A 25 19.32 2.37 -13.45
C LEU A 25 19.15 1.98 -14.92
N TRP A 26 19.58 0.77 -15.30
CA TRP A 26 19.64 0.32 -16.70
C TRP A 26 20.38 1.30 -17.65
N GLY A 27 21.34 2.07 -17.12
CA GLY A 27 22.12 3.06 -17.86
C GLY A 27 21.46 4.43 -18.03
N ASP A 28 20.19 4.58 -17.64
CA ASP A 28 19.50 5.88 -17.59
C ASP A 28 19.74 6.55 -16.24
N LYS A 29 19.81 7.88 -16.23
CA LYS A 29 20.18 8.69 -15.06
C LYS A 29 19.03 9.62 -14.69
N GLU A 30 19.03 10.05 -13.43
CA GLU A 30 18.08 11.04 -12.91
C GLU A 30 16.62 10.56 -13.07
N ILE A 31 16.39 9.26 -12.87
CA ILE A 31 15.04 8.66 -12.87
C ILE A 31 14.36 9.08 -11.56
N GLU A 32 13.16 9.66 -11.65
CA GLU A 32 12.41 10.04 -10.47
C GLU A 32 11.93 8.79 -9.72
N ILE A 33 12.05 8.84 -8.39
CA ILE A 33 11.52 7.83 -7.49
C ILE A 33 10.63 8.46 -6.44
N THR A 34 9.41 7.94 -6.33
CA THR A 34 8.45 8.25 -5.28
C THR A 34 8.56 7.20 -4.17
N ILE A 35 8.56 7.64 -2.91
CA ILE A 35 8.64 6.81 -1.73
C ILE A 35 7.46 7.15 -0.84
N ASP A 36 6.49 6.25 -0.81
CA ASP A 36 5.24 6.41 -0.08
C ASP A 36 5.11 5.45 1.10
N PHE A 37 4.44 5.90 2.15
CA PHE A 37 4.08 5.09 3.32
C PHE A 37 2.57 4.88 3.31
N VAL A 38 2.13 3.77 2.73
CA VAL A 38 0.72 3.47 2.43
C VAL A 38 -0.20 3.69 3.64
N ASP A 39 0.21 3.27 4.84
CA ASP A 39 -0.58 3.41 6.08
C ASP A 39 0.14 4.22 7.18
N GLY A 40 1.10 5.07 6.82
CA GLY A 40 2.08 5.61 7.77
C GLY A 40 2.30 7.12 7.73
N ILE A 41 2.67 7.69 8.88
CA ILE A 41 3.18 9.08 8.90
C ILE A 41 4.56 9.11 8.23
N VAL A 42 4.58 9.77 7.08
CA VAL A 42 5.74 10.03 6.23
C VAL A 42 6.77 10.91 6.96
N ASN A 43 7.93 10.34 7.31
CA ASN A 43 9.00 11.04 8.05
C ASN A 43 10.38 10.83 7.41
N LYS A 44 11.10 11.92 7.15
CA LYS A 44 12.44 11.94 6.52
C LYS A 44 13.47 11.05 7.22
N ILE A 45 13.41 10.95 8.55
CA ILE A 45 14.33 10.10 9.34
C ILE A 45 14.03 8.62 9.05
N LYS A 46 12.75 8.25 8.92
CA LYS A 46 12.35 6.87 8.59
C LYS A 46 12.79 6.51 7.17
N VAL A 47 12.52 7.38 6.18
CA VAL A 47 12.98 7.17 4.79
C VAL A 47 14.48 6.91 4.75
N LYS A 48 15.28 7.77 5.39
CA LYS A 48 16.75 7.61 5.43
C LYS A 48 17.22 6.28 6.03
N ARG A 49 16.46 5.70 6.97
CA ARG A 49 16.78 4.39 7.55
C ARG A 49 16.43 3.24 6.62
N LEU A 50 15.41 3.40 5.79
CA LEU A 50 14.93 2.38 4.85
C LEU A 50 15.64 2.43 3.48
N LEU A 51 16.35 3.51 3.16
CA LEU A 51 17.12 3.62 1.91
C LEU A 51 17.94 2.38 1.56
N PRO A 52 18.69 1.73 2.48
CA PRO A 52 19.45 0.53 2.13
C PRO A 52 18.58 -0.63 1.61
N LEU A 53 17.38 -0.80 2.17
CA LEU A 53 16.44 -1.85 1.76
C LEU A 53 15.77 -1.50 0.42
N ILE A 54 15.47 -0.22 0.20
CA ILE A 54 14.97 0.27 -1.08
C ILE A 54 16.04 0.08 -2.17
N GLU A 55 17.29 0.43 -1.88
CA GLU A 55 18.42 0.23 -2.79
C GLU A 55 18.66 -1.24 -3.11
N GLU A 56 18.42 -2.17 -2.17
CA GLU A 56 18.47 -3.61 -2.43
C GLU A 56 17.42 -4.05 -3.47
N LYS A 57 16.17 -3.56 -3.36
CA LYS A 57 15.13 -3.80 -4.38
C LYS A 57 15.51 -3.21 -5.74
N LEU A 58 16.03 -1.98 -5.75
CA LEU A 58 16.49 -1.33 -6.99
C LEU A 58 17.65 -2.09 -7.64
N GLU A 59 18.55 -2.69 -6.85
CA GLU A 59 19.63 -3.53 -7.35
C GLU A 59 19.13 -4.84 -7.96
N ILE A 60 18.07 -5.43 -7.44
CA ILE A 60 17.41 -6.59 -8.07
C ILE A 60 16.91 -6.16 -9.45
N ILE A 61 16.25 -5.02 -9.56
CA ILE A 61 15.77 -4.50 -10.85
C ILE A 61 16.95 -4.22 -11.81
N ASP A 62 17.99 -3.52 -11.33
CA ASP A 62 19.17 -3.13 -12.13
C ASP A 62 19.88 -4.35 -12.72
N ASN A 63 20.08 -5.39 -11.90
CA ASN A 63 20.87 -6.57 -12.27
C ASN A 63 20.09 -7.60 -13.08
N ASN A 64 18.75 -7.53 -13.11
CA ASN A 64 17.91 -8.56 -13.70
C ASN A 64 17.09 -8.10 -14.92
N LYS A 65 17.52 -7.04 -15.64
CA LYS A 65 16.84 -6.58 -16.87
C LYS A 65 16.51 -7.74 -17.83
N LYS A 66 17.45 -8.66 -18.06
CA LYS A 66 17.25 -9.79 -18.98
C LYS A 66 16.11 -10.70 -18.54
N TRP A 67 16.06 -11.06 -17.27
CA TRP A 67 14.98 -11.86 -16.70
C TRP A 67 13.63 -11.15 -16.82
N ILE A 68 13.59 -9.85 -16.50
CA ILE A 68 12.36 -9.03 -16.60
C ILE A 68 11.83 -9.02 -18.04
N VAL A 69 12.71 -8.85 -19.03
CA VAL A 69 12.33 -8.87 -20.45
C VAL A 69 11.85 -10.24 -20.89
N GLU A 70 12.49 -11.32 -20.43
CA GLU A 70 12.03 -12.70 -20.69
C GLU A 70 10.64 -12.92 -20.11
N THR A 71 10.37 -12.49 -18.88
CA THR A 71 9.03 -12.57 -18.25
C THR A 71 7.98 -11.80 -19.06
N ILE A 72 8.28 -10.59 -19.55
CA ILE A 72 7.35 -9.82 -20.40
C ILE A 72 6.99 -10.60 -21.68
N ILE A 73 7.98 -11.22 -22.32
CA ILE A 73 7.80 -11.98 -23.56
C ILE A 73 7.03 -13.30 -23.29
N GLU A 74 7.34 -14.00 -22.21
CA GLU A 74 6.76 -15.31 -21.87
C GLU A 74 5.32 -15.19 -21.34
N ASP A 75 5.10 -14.32 -20.35
CA ASP A 75 3.80 -14.17 -19.67
C ASP A 75 2.80 -13.36 -20.48
N ASN A 76 3.23 -12.78 -21.62
CA ASN A 76 2.39 -12.03 -22.54
C ASN A 76 1.56 -10.92 -21.87
N ILE A 77 2.01 -10.35 -20.75
CA ILE A 77 1.37 -9.22 -20.02
C ILE A 77 0.02 -9.57 -19.33
N PHE A 78 -0.50 -10.80 -19.44
CA PHE A 78 -1.96 -11.03 -19.33
C PHE A 78 -2.53 -11.73 -18.09
N LEU A 79 -1.79 -11.93 -16.99
CA LEU A 79 -2.37 -12.70 -15.87
C LEU A 79 -3.36 -11.94 -14.98
N GLY A 80 -3.64 -10.64 -15.20
CA GLY A 80 -4.52 -9.88 -14.29
C GLY A 80 -5.48 -8.85 -14.89
N ILE A 81 -5.34 -8.41 -16.13
CA ILE A 81 -6.00 -7.15 -16.52
C ILE A 81 -7.41 -7.37 -17.08
N ASP A 82 -8.41 -6.77 -16.44
CA ASP A 82 -9.82 -6.85 -16.84
C ASP A 82 -10.04 -6.06 -18.15
N GLU A 83 -10.72 -6.68 -19.12
CA GLU A 83 -11.04 -6.04 -20.40
C GLU A 83 -11.91 -4.78 -20.24
N SER A 84 -12.59 -4.63 -19.10
CA SER A 84 -13.45 -3.49 -18.77
C SER A 84 -12.69 -2.18 -18.50
N GLU A 85 -11.42 -2.27 -18.10
CA GLU A 85 -10.59 -1.10 -17.70
C GLU A 85 -10.02 -0.33 -18.90
N TYR A 86 -10.17 -0.82 -20.14
CA TYR A 86 -9.51 -0.24 -21.33
C TYR A 86 -10.42 0.55 -22.27
N SER A 87 -11.64 0.89 -21.86
CA SER A 87 -12.62 1.50 -22.77
C SER A 87 -12.22 2.88 -23.31
N PHE A 88 -11.30 3.58 -22.63
CA PHE A 88 -10.81 4.93 -22.97
C PHE A 88 -9.52 4.94 -23.80
N ILE A 89 -8.79 3.82 -23.90
CA ILE A 89 -7.55 3.75 -24.69
C ILE A 89 -7.89 3.52 -26.16
N GLU A 90 -7.61 4.49 -27.04
CA GLU A 90 -7.94 4.36 -28.48
C GLU A 90 -7.15 3.23 -29.18
N LYS A 91 -5.97 2.85 -28.65
CA LYS A 91 -5.02 1.92 -29.28
C LYS A 91 -4.22 1.07 -28.27
N PRO A 92 -4.81 0.28 -27.37
CA PRO A 92 -4.00 -0.57 -26.50
C PRO A 92 -3.40 -1.74 -27.29
N PHE A 93 -2.14 -2.09 -27.00
CA PHE A 93 -1.59 -3.36 -27.44
C PHE A 93 -2.20 -4.48 -26.60
N LYS A 94 -2.99 -5.35 -27.23
CA LYS A 94 -3.67 -6.48 -26.59
C LYS A 94 -3.12 -7.80 -27.14
N PRO A 95 -1.99 -8.32 -26.60
CA PRO A 95 -1.52 -9.65 -26.96
C PRO A 95 -2.55 -10.74 -26.59
N LYS A 96 -2.49 -11.88 -27.24
CA LYS A 96 -3.27 -13.08 -26.91
C LYS A 96 -2.37 -14.05 -26.17
N LYS A 97 -2.92 -14.68 -25.13
CA LYS A 97 -2.29 -15.80 -24.44
C LYS A 97 -1.95 -16.92 -25.45
N ASN A 98 -0.77 -17.53 -25.29
CA ASN A 98 -0.25 -18.64 -26.12
C ASN A 98 0.08 -18.30 -27.59
N ALA A 99 0.37 -17.03 -27.90
CA ALA A 99 0.90 -16.64 -29.19
C ALA A 99 2.22 -15.88 -29.01
N ASP A 100 3.10 -15.96 -30.01
CA ASP A 100 4.43 -15.33 -29.96
C ASP A 100 4.32 -13.82 -29.76
N PHE A 101 4.79 -13.33 -28.62
CA PHE A 101 4.65 -11.93 -28.19
C PHE A 101 5.16 -10.94 -29.25
N LEU A 102 6.38 -11.15 -29.75
CA LEU A 102 7.01 -10.25 -30.72
C LEU A 102 6.25 -10.24 -32.05
N SER A 103 5.79 -11.39 -32.54
CA SER A 103 4.93 -11.45 -33.73
C SER A 103 3.62 -10.69 -33.55
N GLN A 104 3.05 -10.71 -32.35
CA GLN A 104 1.84 -9.96 -32.02
C GLN A 104 2.13 -8.45 -31.96
N LEU A 105 3.24 -8.06 -31.34
CA LEU A 105 3.70 -6.67 -31.29
C LEU A 105 3.96 -6.12 -32.69
N GLU A 106 4.60 -6.91 -33.56
CA GLU A 106 4.79 -6.55 -34.96
C GLU A 106 3.45 -6.32 -35.67
N LYS A 107 2.48 -7.22 -35.49
CA LYS A 107 1.15 -7.07 -36.08
C LYS A 107 0.46 -5.81 -35.58
N TYR A 108 0.60 -5.51 -34.29
CA TYR A 108 0.09 -4.29 -33.68
C TYR A 108 0.72 -3.04 -34.31
N VAL A 109 2.06 -2.94 -34.34
CA VAL A 109 2.81 -1.86 -34.99
C VAL A 109 2.35 -1.68 -36.44
N ARG A 110 2.17 -2.78 -37.18
CA ARG A 110 1.74 -2.73 -38.58
C ARG A 110 0.33 -2.19 -38.79
N THR A 111 -0.54 -2.32 -37.80
CA THR A 111 -1.97 -1.97 -37.90
C THR A 111 -2.28 -0.61 -37.28
N LYS A 112 -1.57 -0.23 -36.20
CA LYS A 112 -1.92 0.93 -35.37
C LYS A 112 -0.97 2.11 -35.53
N LEU A 113 0.30 1.87 -35.86
CA LEU A 113 1.30 2.95 -35.96
C LEU A 113 1.40 3.55 -37.37
N LYS A 114 1.96 4.76 -37.41
CA LYS A 114 2.06 5.57 -38.63
C LYS A 114 2.99 4.92 -39.65
N LYS A 115 2.55 4.91 -40.91
CA LYS A 115 3.34 4.39 -42.03
C LYS A 115 3.94 5.53 -42.83
N LYS A 116 5.22 5.40 -43.19
CA LYS A 116 5.89 6.32 -44.11
C LYS A 116 6.58 5.54 -45.21
N MET A 117 6.32 5.92 -46.46
CA MET A 117 7.01 5.33 -47.60
C MET A 117 8.20 6.21 -48.00
N ILE A 118 9.40 5.65 -48.01
CA ILE A 118 10.62 6.31 -48.49
C ILE A 118 11.31 5.31 -49.43
N ASP A 119 11.63 5.73 -50.66
CA ASP A 119 12.32 4.91 -51.66
C ASP A 119 11.69 3.51 -51.89
N LYS A 120 10.35 3.45 -51.97
CA LYS A 120 9.56 2.21 -52.13
C LYS A 120 9.67 1.23 -50.95
N LYS A 121 10.28 1.64 -49.83
CA LYS A 121 10.27 0.90 -48.56
C LYS A 121 9.25 1.52 -47.61
N THR A 122 8.48 0.66 -46.95
CA THR A 122 7.55 1.07 -45.89
C THR A 122 8.29 1.05 -44.57
N TYR A 123 8.28 2.19 -43.89
CA TYR A 123 8.76 2.38 -42.54
C TYR A 123 7.59 2.60 -41.60
N TYR A 124 7.73 2.11 -40.37
CA TYR A 124 6.78 2.35 -39.30
C TYR A 124 7.40 3.38 -38.37
N LEU A 125 6.58 4.33 -37.95
CA LEU A 125 6.97 5.41 -37.06
C LEU A 125 6.10 5.33 -35.81
N ASP A 126 6.72 5.48 -34.65
CA ASP A 126 6.01 5.69 -33.39
C ASP A 126 5.34 7.08 -33.35
N VAL A 127 4.72 7.41 -32.22
CA VAL A 127 4.07 8.70 -31.98
C VAL A 127 5.04 9.89 -32.08
N ASN A 128 6.31 9.68 -31.73
CA ASN A 128 7.40 10.66 -31.75
C ASN A 128 8.10 10.75 -33.12
N ASN A 129 7.62 10.01 -34.11
CA ASN A 129 8.23 9.84 -35.43
C ASN A 129 9.61 9.14 -35.40
N GLU A 130 9.93 8.39 -34.35
CA GLU A 130 11.06 7.47 -34.35
C GLU A 130 10.78 6.24 -35.20
N ARG A 131 11.83 5.71 -35.82
CA ARG A 131 11.70 4.61 -36.77
C ARG A 131 11.68 3.26 -36.05
N ILE A 132 10.63 2.49 -36.29
CA ILE A 132 10.54 1.08 -35.91
C ILE A 132 11.06 0.20 -37.04
N THR A 133 12.00 -0.68 -36.71
CA THR A 133 12.51 -1.71 -37.62
C THR A 133 11.72 -3.00 -37.43
N LEU A 134 11.26 -3.59 -38.54
CA LEU A 134 10.58 -4.89 -38.56
C LEU A 134 11.40 -5.89 -39.39
N PRO A 135 11.49 -7.18 -39.00
CA PRO A 135 10.89 -7.77 -37.80
C PRO A 135 11.50 -7.22 -36.49
N ILE A 136 10.74 -7.25 -35.39
CA ILE A 136 11.22 -6.82 -34.07
C ILE A 136 11.99 -8.00 -33.49
N SER A 137 13.29 -7.84 -33.31
CA SER A 137 14.10 -8.88 -32.65
C SER A 137 14.03 -8.75 -31.13
N GLU A 138 14.23 -9.85 -30.39
CA GLU A 138 14.36 -9.82 -28.92
C GLU A 138 15.43 -8.83 -28.47
N LYS A 139 16.53 -8.72 -29.21
CA LYS A 139 17.62 -7.78 -28.92
C LYS A 139 17.15 -6.33 -29.08
N ASP A 140 16.48 -6.01 -30.19
CA ASP A 140 15.98 -4.65 -30.42
C ASP A 140 14.92 -4.29 -29.37
N PHE A 141 14.04 -5.24 -29.01
CA PHE A 141 13.07 -5.04 -27.92
C PHE A 141 13.78 -4.83 -26.57
N PHE A 142 14.72 -5.68 -26.19
CA PHE A 142 15.51 -5.56 -24.97
C PHE A 142 16.26 -4.22 -24.87
N ASP A 143 16.90 -3.79 -25.98
CA ASP A 143 17.66 -2.54 -26.05
C ASP A 143 16.73 -1.31 -25.97
N SER A 144 15.47 -1.44 -26.40
CA SER A 144 14.49 -0.34 -26.39
C SER A 144 13.94 0.00 -25.01
N LEU A 145 13.91 -0.95 -24.08
CA LEU A 145 13.21 -0.82 -22.81
C LEU A 145 13.99 0.04 -21.81
N LYS A 146 13.29 1.02 -21.24
CA LYS A 146 13.80 2.02 -20.32
C LYS A 146 12.82 2.21 -19.18
N ILE A 147 13.32 2.40 -17.97
CA ILE A 147 12.48 2.74 -16.81
C ILE A 147 12.14 4.23 -16.92
N SER A 148 10.85 4.56 -16.85
CA SER A 148 10.39 5.95 -16.80
C SER A 148 10.34 6.44 -15.36
N ASP A 149 9.66 5.68 -14.51
CA ASP A 149 9.31 6.09 -13.14
C ASP A 149 9.36 4.88 -12.20
N ILE A 150 9.62 5.17 -10.93
CA ILE A 150 9.61 4.17 -9.86
C ILE A 150 8.80 4.70 -8.68
N GLU A 151 7.95 3.85 -8.15
CA GLU A 151 7.21 4.06 -6.92
C GLU A 151 7.57 2.96 -5.91
N VAL A 152 7.86 3.38 -4.69
CA VAL A 152 8.19 2.49 -3.59
C VAL A 152 7.09 2.60 -2.55
N ASN A 153 6.38 1.51 -2.36
CA ASN A 153 5.32 1.39 -1.38
C ASN A 153 5.88 0.72 -0.12
N LEU A 154 5.83 1.45 1.00
CA LEU A 154 6.31 1.01 2.30
C LEU A 154 5.15 0.65 3.22
N TYR A 155 4.92 -0.64 3.41
CA TYR A 155 3.87 -1.16 4.29
C TYR A 155 4.46 -1.43 5.67
N SER A 156 3.87 -0.83 6.70
CA SER A 156 4.35 -0.93 8.08
C SER A 156 3.79 -2.17 8.77
N MET A 157 4.60 -3.22 8.89
CA MET A 157 4.25 -4.46 9.61
C MET A 157 4.74 -4.40 11.07
N GLY A 158 4.33 -3.36 11.79
CA GLY A 158 4.77 -3.11 13.18
C GLY A 158 6.20 -2.58 13.27
N ALA A 159 7.17 -3.45 13.56
CA ALA A 159 8.59 -3.07 13.67
C ALA A 159 9.38 -3.29 12.37
N GLU A 160 8.77 -3.99 11.42
CA GLU A 160 9.33 -4.34 10.11
C GLU A 160 8.57 -3.60 9.02
N TYR A 161 9.18 -3.55 7.84
CA TYR A 161 8.60 -2.92 6.66
C TYR A 161 8.63 -3.91 5.52
N ASP A 162 7.46 -4.13 4.92
CA ASP A 162 7.37 -4.74 3.60
C ASP A 162 7.55 -3.62 2.57
N ILE A 163 8.37 -3.91 1.57
CA ILE A 163 8.73 -2.96 0.52
C ILE A 163 8.34 -3.57 -0.81
N GLU A 164 7.40 -2.91 -1.47
CA GLU A 164 7.05 -3.20 -2.85
C GLU A 164 7.58 -2.07 -3.73
N VAL A 165 8.02 -2.43 -4.93
CA VAL A 165 8.50 -1.47 -5.91
C VAL A 165 7.69 -1.63 -7.19
N THR A 166 6.88 -0.64 -7.49
CA THR A 166 6.22 -0.50 -8.78
C THR A 166 7.12 0.32 -9.69
N PHE A 167 7.32 -0.11 -10.93
CA PHE A 167 8.11 0.61 -11.90
C PHE A 167 7.49 0.54 -13.28
N LYS A 168 7.56 1.66 -13.98
CA LYS A 168 7.01 1.83 -15.32
C LYS A 168 8.12 1.70 -16.35
N ILE A 169 7.91 0.88 -17.36
CA ILE A 169 8.84 0.68 -18.47
C ILE A 169 8.22 1.23 -19.75
N ARG A 170 8.96 2.09 -20.44
CA ARG A 170 8.67 2.52 -21.82
C ARG A 170 9.63 1.89 -22.80
N ALA A 171 9.20 1.78 -24.06
CA ALA A 171 10.06 1.41 -25.18
C ALA A 171 10.48 2.65 -25.98
N ILE A 172 11.73 2.70 -26.43
CA ILE A 172 12.23 3.69 -27.39
C ILE A 172 12.96 2.95 -28.52
N PRO A 173 12.44 2.91 -29.77
CA PRO A 173 11.21 3.57 -30.23
C PRO A 173 9.96 2.96 -29.59
N ASP A 174 8.91 3.76 -29.48
CA ASP A 174 7.70 3.36 -28.76
C ASP A 174 6.86 2.34 -29.55
N TYR A 175 6.80 1.11 -29.03
CA TYR A 175 6.02 0.02 -29.60
C TYR A 175 4.57 -0.02 -29.11
N PHE A 176 4.25 0.64 -28.00
CA PHE A 176 2.98 0.55 -27.31
C PHE A 176 2.08 1.77 -27.49
N ALA A 177 2.52 2.78 -28.26
CA ALA A 177 1.75 3.97 -28.59
C ALA A 177 1.39 4.80 -27.34
N GLU A 178 2.41 5.31 -26.67
CA GLU A 178 2.36 6.15 -25.45
C GLU A 178 1.92 5.39 -24.19
N HIS A 179 2.04 4.07 -24.21
CA HIS A 179 1.80 3.23 -23.04
C HIS A 179 3.10 2.73 -22.42
N TYR A 180 3.05 2.61 -21.11
CA TYR A 180 4.06 2.07 -20.22
C TYR A 180 3.63 0.69 -19.75
N LEU A 181 4.58 -0.23 -19.65
CA LEU A 181 4.40 -1.47 -18.92
C LEU A 181 4.56 -1.16 -17.44
N GLU A 182 3.53 -1.38 -16.65
CA GLU A 182 3.58 -1.25 -15.20
C GLU A 182 3.86 -2.61 -14.56
N ILE A 183 4.90 -2.67 -13.75
CA ILE A 183 5.41 -3.91 -13.17
C ILE A 183 5.64 -3.69 -11.69
N ILE A 184 5.26 -4.67 -10.86
CA ILE A 184 5.55 -4.69 -9.44
C ILE A 184 6.59 -5.77 -9.12
N LEU A 185 7.58 -5.40 -8.32
CA LEU A 185 8.43 -6.31 -7.58
C LEU A 185 7.91 -6.32 -6.14
N ASP A 186 7.26 -7.41 -5.73
CA ASP A 186 6.63 -7.50 -4.43
C ASP A 186 7.64 -7.64 -3.28
N SER A 187 7.15 -7.76 -2.04
CA SER A 187 7.99 -7.90 -0.85
C SER A 187 8.89 -9.13 -0.86
N GLU A 188 8.47 -10.23 -1.50
CA GLU A 188 9.21 -11.49 -1.63
C GLU A 188 10.17 -11.50 -2.85
N ASN A 189 10.19 -10.41 -3.63
CA ASN A 189 10.93 -10.26 -4.88
C ASN A 189 10.37 -11.09 -6.05
N GLU A 190 9.09 -11.43 -5.99
CA GLU A 190 8.38 -11.97 -7.14
C GLU A 190 7.93 -10.81 -8.03
N LEU A 191 8.04 -11.02 -9.34
CA LEU A 191 7.71 -10.01 -10.34
C LEU A 191 6.34 -10.29 -10.93
N ASN A 192 5.46 -9.29 -10.89
CA ASN A 192 4.15 -9.35 -11.48
C ASN A 192 3.96 -8.19 -12.45
N ILE A 193 3.49 -8.48 -13.66
CA ILE A 193 3.12 -7.46 -14.64
C ILE A 193 1.70 -7.03 -14.30
N LEU A 194 1.54 -5.75 -13.95
CA LEU A 194 0.26 -5.20 -13.51
C LEU A 194 -0.59 -4.78 -14.71
N ASP A 195 -0.11 -3.85 -15.54
CA ASP A 195 -0.91 -3.25 -16.63
C ASP A 195 -0.07 -2.62 -17.76
N LEU A 196 -0.74 -2.19 -18.84
CA LEU A 196 -0.32 -1.21 -19.83
C LEU A 196 -0.98 0.15 -19.53
N ALA A 197 -0.30 1.02 -18.80
CA ALA A 197 -0.78 2.35 -18.44
C ALA A 197 -0.44 3.39 -19.52
N SER A 198 -1.25 4.43 -19.73
CA SER A 198 -0.87 5.63 -20.52
C SER A 198 -0.50 6.80 -19.60
N ASP A 199 0.20 7.82 -20.09
CA ASP A 199 0.32 9.09 -19.35
C ASP A 199 -1.05 9.74 -19.13
N ASP A 200 -1.99 9.50 -20.04
CA ASP A 200 -3.41 9.87 -19.86
C ASP A 200 -4.07 9.12 -18.68
N ASN A 201 -3.43 8.12 -18.06
CA ASN A 201 -3.87 7.54 -16.79
C ASN A 201 -3.51 8.40 -15.56
N LEU A 202 -2.82 9.53 -15.73
CA LEU A 202 -2.91 10.63 -14.76
C LEU A 202 -4.29 11.30 -14.80
N GLU A 203 -5.11 11.00 -15.81
CA GLU A 203 -6.53 11.30 -15.92
C GLU A 203 -7.35 10.05 -16.30
N GLY A 204 -7.09 8.90 -15.66
CA GLY A 204 -8.22 7.99 -15.39
C GLY A 204 -9.26 8.85 -14.67
N PRO A 205 -10.54 8.87 -15.12
CA PRO A 205 -11.41 10.04 -15.05
C PRO A 205 -11.07 10.86 -13.83
N SER A 206 -10.39 11.98 -14.06
CA SER A 206 -10.16 12.94 -13.01
C SER A 206 -11.53 13.15 -12.38
N LEU A 207 -11.73 12.66 -11.16
CA LEU A 207 -12.88 13.05 -10.34
C LEU A 207 -12.79 14.57 -10.01
N PHE A 208 -11.83 15.29 -10.61
CA PHE A 208 -11.46 16.67 -10.34
C PHE A 208 -11.20 17.55 -11.58
N ASP A 209 -11.40 17.07 -12.82
CA ASP A 209 -11.30 17.88 -14.06
C ASP A 209 -12.49 17.63 -14.98
N ASP A 210 -13.70 17.68 -14.42
CA ASP A 210 -14.67 18.58 -15.02
C ASP A 210 -14.58 19.87 -14.20
N GLU A 211 -14.66 21.01 -14.88
CA GLU A 211 -14.70 22.37 -14.33
C GLU A 211 -15.11 22.38 -12.85
N PHE A 212 -14.30 23.01 -12.00
CA PHE A 212 -14.70 23.51 -10.69
C PHE A 212 -15.93 24.41 -10.86
N ASP A 213 -17.10 23.79 -11.05
CA ASP A 213 -18.36 24.33 -10.64
C ASP A 213 -18.41 24.05 -9.15
N THR A 214 -18.25 25.14 -8.42
CA THR A 214 -17.98 25.21 -7.00
C THR A 214 -19.16 24.77 -6.16
N ASP A 215 -19.52 23.49 -6.20
CA ASP A 215 -20.46 22.87 -5.27
C ASP A 215 -19.93 21.46 -4.90
N LEU A 216 -18.78 21.42 -4.19
CA LEU A 216 -18.48 20.27 -3.34
C LEU A 216 -19.66 20.11 -2.40
N ASP A 217 -20.46 19.06 -2.63
CA ASP A 217 -21.65 18.77 -1.84
C ASP A 217 -21.25 18.80 -0.35
N GLU A 218 -21.78 19.77 0.40
CA GLU A 218 -21.41 19.99 1.81
C GLU A 218 -21.55 18.69 2.61
N GLU A 219 -22.44 17.79 2.18
CA GLU A 219 -22.65 16.45 2.71
C GLU A 219 -21.42 15.53 2.57
N PHE A 220 -20.70 15.55 1.45
CA PHE A 220 -19.53 14.69 1.25
C PHE A 220 -18.33 15.14 2.09
N ILE A 221 -18.04 16.45 2.10
CA ILE A 221 -16.98 17.02 2.96
C ILE A 221 -17.32 16.75 4.43
N LYS A 222 -18.58 16.93 4.82
CA LYS A 222 -19.03 16.67 6.18
C LYS A 222 -18.87 15.20 6.56
N SER A 223 -19.28 14.27 5.69
CA SER A 223 -19.10 12.82 5.91
C SER A 223 -17.63 12.44 6.07
N TYR A 224 -16.75 12.92 5.18
CA TYR A 224 -15.31 12.64 5.26
C TYR A 224 -14.65 13.22 6.53
N MET A 225 -15.07 14.43 6.95
CA MET A 225 -14.59 15.04 8.20
C MET A 225 -15.12 14.32 9.44
N GLU A 226 -16.36 13.83 9.41
CA GLU A 226 -16.97 13.00 10.45
C GLU A 226 -16.23 11.67 10.62
N ASP A 227 -15.76 11.06 9.52
CA ASP A 227 -14.95 9.84 9.55
C ASP A 227 -13.56 10.06 10.17
N ILE A 228 -12.88 11.15 9.80
CA ILE A 228 -11.58 11.52 10.39
C ILE A 228 -11.74 11.77 11.89
N HIS A 229 -12.77 12.52 12.31
CA HIS A 229 -13.03 12.78 13.72
C HIS A 229 -13.33 11.49 14.51
N SER A 230 -14.11 10.58 13.93
CA SER A 230 -14.42 9.28 14.52
C SER A 230 -13.18 8.42 14.72
N LYS A 231 -12.28 8.37 13.73
CA LYS A 231 -10.99 7.68 13.88
C LYS A 231 -10.12 8.29 14.98
N ILE A 232 -10.01 9.62 15.04
CA ILE A 232 -9.27 10.33 16.10
C ILE A 232 -9.82 9.95 17.47
N LEU A 233 -11.15 9.93 17.63
CA LEU A 233 -11.81 9.54 18.89
C LEU A 233 -11.44 8.11 19.32
N ILE A 234 -11.38 7.16 18.38
CA ILE A 234 -11.01 5.77 18.67
C ILE A 234 -9.52 5.66 19.06
N PHE A 235 -8.63 6.38 18.38
CA PHE A 235 -7.22 6.44 18.78
C PHE A 235 -7.05 7.06 20.17
N GLU A 236 -7.80 8.12 20.51
CA GLU A 236 -7.80 8.69 21.86
C GLU A 236 -8.28 7.68 22.91
N PHE A 237 -9.27 6.85 22.57
CA PHE A 237 -9.77 5.79 23.45
C PHE A 237 -8.70 4.73 23.72
N ILE A 238 -8.04 4.24 22.67
CA ILE A 238 -6.93 3.27 22.78
C ILE A 238 -5.76 3.87 23.57
N GLU A 239 -5.41 5.13 23.31
CA GLU A 239 -4.36 5.83 24.05
C GLU A 239 -4.73 6.00 25.53
N ALA A 240 -5.99 6.30 25.83
CA ALA A 240 -6.48 6.39 27.21
C ALA A 240 -6.39 5.04 27.95
N ILE A 241 -6.59 3.91 27.25
CA ILE A 241 -6.35 2.56 27.80
C ILE A 241 -4.86 2.38 28.12
N ASN A 242 -3.98 2.67 27.17
CA ASN A 242 -2.53 2.56 27.35
C ASN A 242 -1.99 3.44 28.49
N LYS A 243 -2.55 4.65 28.64
CA LYS A 243 -2.24 5.57 29.75
C LYS A 243 -2.96 5.24 31.05
N ARG A 244 -3.77 4.17 31.09
CA ARG A 244 -4.59 3.75 32.24
C ARG A 244 -5.54 4.85 32.75
N ASN A 245 -5.98 5.73 31.86
CA ASN A 245 -6.78 6.89 32.19
C ASN A 245 -8.28 6.57 32.13
N ILE A 246 -8.79 5.92 33.18
CA ILE A 246 -10.20 5.53 33.31
C ILE A 246 -11.16 6.71 33.12
N LYS A 247 -10.80 7.93 33.57
CA LYS A 247 -11.66 9.10 33.40
C LYS A 247 -11.81 9.49 31.94
N LYS A 248 -10.72 9.45 31.16
CA LYS A 248 -10.76 9.75 29.72
C LYS A 248 -11.51 8.66 28.96
N ILE A 249 -11.26 7.38 29.26
CA ILE A 249 -12.02 6.24 28.70
C ILE A 249 -13.52 6.47 28.91
N ASP A 250 -13.95 6.69 30.16
CA ASP A 250 -15.36 6.92 30.51
C ASP A 250 -15.95 8.16 29.81
N SER A 251 -15.15 9.21 29.58
CA SER A 251 -15.61 10.41 28.89
C SER A 251 -15.84 10.23 27.38
N LEU A 252 -15.19 9.24 26.77
CA LEU A 252 -15.28 8.96 25.32
C LEU A 252 -16.46 8.05 24.97
N LEU A 253 -16.97 7.29 25.94
CA LEU A 253 -18.13 6.40 25.76
C LEU A 253 -19.45 7.18 25.82
N ASP A 254 -20.40 6.82 24.96
CA ASP A 254 -21.77 7.35 25.01
C ASP A 254 -22.50 6.92 26.30
N ARG A 255 -23.56 7.64 26.70
CA ARG A 255 -24.38 7.27 27.86
C ARG A 255 -25.07 5.92 27.70
N SER A 256 -25.49 5.59 26.48
CA SER A 256 -26.16 4.34 26.11
C SER A 256 -25.17 3.24 25.67
N PHE A 257 -23.87 3.44 25.90
CA PHE A 257 -22.84 2.56 25.38
C PHE A 257 -23.01 1.09 25.79
N ILE A 258 -22.80 0.20 24.81
CA ILE A 258 -22.81 -1.26 24.96
C ILE A 258 -21.53 -1.86 24.36
N CYS A 259 -20.88 -2.73 25.11
CA CYS A 259 -19.82 -3.59 24.62
C CYS A 259 -20.30 -5.04 24.52
N ILE A 260 -20.00 -5.71 23.42
CA ILE A 260 -20.29 -7.14 23.22
C ILE A 260 -18.94 -7.85 23.08
N ASP A 261 -18.67 -8.86 23.90
CA ASP A 261 -17.48 -9.68 23.72
C ASP A 261 -17.73 -10.93 22.88
N GLN A 262 -16.65 -11.65 22.56
CA GLN A 262 -16.69 -12.91 21.83
C GLN A 262 -17.54 -14.03 22.46
N SER A 263 -17.91 -13.92 23.73
CA SER A 263 -18.83 -14.85 24.41
C SER A 263 -20.29 -14.37 24.33
N LEU A 264 -20.55 -13.33 23.53
CA LEU A 264 -21.83 -12.62 23.43
C LEU A 264 -22.29 -12.01 24.75
N GLN A 265 -21.35 -11.73 25.67
CA GLN A 265 -21.68 -11.05 26.92
C GLN A 265 -21.74 -9.54 26.68
N GLU A 266 -22.89 -8.96 26.98
CA GLU A 266 -23.10 -7.51 26.96
C GLU A 266 -22.59 -6.84 28.24
N ARG A 267 -21.89 -5.73 28.09
CA ARG A 267 -21.44 -4.85 29.17
C ARG A 267 -21.84 -3.42 28.86
N ASN A 268 -22.61 -2.81 29.75
CA ASN A 268 -22.88 -1.39 29.68
C ASN A 268 -21.62 -0.56 30.06
N LYS A 269 -21.71 0.75 29.89
CA LYS A 269 -20.64 1.70 30.26
C LYS A 269 -20.07 1.52 31.68
N ALA A 270 -20.92 1.34 32.70
CA ALA A 270 -20.48 1.20 34.08
C ALA A 270 -19.71 -0.11 34.31
N ASP A 271 -20.13 -1.19 33.64
CA ASP A 271 -19.46 -2.48 33.71
C ASP A 271 -18.16 -2.50 32.91
N MET A 272 -18.09 -1.81 31.77
CA MET A 272 -16.83 -1.62 31.04
C MET A 272 -15.81 -0.81 31.82
N LYS A 273 -16.23 0.20 32.57
CA LYS A 273 -15.34 0.92 33.48
C LYS A 273 -14.72 -0.01 34.51
N LYS A 274 -15.52 -0.86 35.17
CA LYS A 274 -15.02 -1.86 36.13
C LYS A 274 -14.10 -2.88 35.45
N TYR A 275 -14.42 -3.28 34.23
CA TYR A 275 -13.59 -4.20 33.44
C TYR A 275 -12.18 -3.64 33.24
N PHE A 276 -12.04 -2.40 32.75
CA PHE A 276 -10.72 -1.77 32.60
C PHE A 276 -10.03 -1.51 33.93
N GLU A 277 -10.75 -1.11 34.98
CA GLU A 277 -10.16 -0.98 36.33
C GLU A 277 -9.58 -2.31 36.83
N ASN A 278 -10.22 -3.44 36.53
CA ASN A 278 -9.71 -4.76 36.87
C ASN A 278 -8.50 -5.14 36.02
N ILE A 279 -8.53 -4.89 34.70
CA ILE A 279 -7.35 -5.07 33.83
C ILE A 279 -6.16 -4.27 34.37
N PHE A 280 -6.34 -3.00 34.69
CA PHE A 280 -5.23 -2.16 35.16
C PHE A 280 -4.68 -2.57 36.54
N LYS A 281 -5.49 -3.27 37.37
CA LYS A 281 -5.01 -3.88 38.61
C LYS A 281 -4.26 -5.18 38.37
N SER A 282 -4.71 -5.97 37.41
CA SER A 282 -4.18 -7.30 37.11
C SER A 282 -2.91 -7.26 36.27
N TYR A 283 -2.73 -6.26 35.43
CA TYR A 283 -1.56 -6.10 34.57
C TYR A 283 -0.66 -4.98 35.06
N SER A 284 0.65 -5.22 35.11
CA SER A 284 1.64 -4.17 35.46
C SER A 284 1.92 -3.20 34.31
N ASN A 285 1.79 -3.67 33.05
CA ASN A 285 2.07 -2.88 31.84
C ASN A 285 1.17 -3.23 30.63
N TYR A 286 -0.14 -3.42 30.86
CA TYR A 286 -1.13 -3.61 29.77
C TYR A 286 -1.02 -2.54 28.68
N GLN A 287 -0.88 -2.97 27.44
CA GLN A 287 -0.76 -2.13 26.26
C GLN A 287 -1.53 -2.75 25.07
N ILE A 288 -2.18 -1.89 24.31
CA ILE A 288 -2.82 -2.16 23.04
C ILE A 288 -2.02 -1.45 21.95
N GLU A 289 -1.62 -2.19 20.93
CA GLU A 289 -1.00 -1.68 19.72
C GLU A 289 -1.97 -1.88 18.55
N VAL A 290 -2.19 -0.82 17.78
CA VAL A 290 -2.99 -0.90 16.55
C VAL A 290 -2.09 -1.46 15.46
N VAL A 291 -2.50 -2.58 14.86
CA VAL A 291 -1.79 -3.26 13.77
C VAL A 291 -2.34 -2.80 12.43
N ASP A 292 -3.67 -2.72 12.32
CA ASP A 292 -4.39 -2.33 11.12
C ASP A 292 -5.76 -1.76 11.52
N ASN A 293 -6.38 -0.95 10.67
CA ASN A 293 -7.71 -0.39 10.86
C ASN A 293 -8.37 -0.05 9.53
N GLY A 294 -9.70 -0.05 9.51
CA GLY A 294 -10.43 0.39 8.32
C GLY A 294 -11.92 0.52 8.57
N PHE A 295 -12.66 0.63 7.48
CA PHE A 295 -14.10 0.82 7.47
C PHE A 295 -14.78 -0.45 6.96
N GLY A 296 -15.68 -1.03 7.74
CA GLY A 296 -16.48 -2.18 7.32
C GLY A 296 -17.69 -1.74 6.50
N GLU A 297 -18.38 -2.69 5.86
CA GLU A 297 -19.57 -2.48 5.01
C GLU A 297 -20.80 -1.86 5.73
N SER A 298 -20.69 -1.47 7.00
CA SER A 298 -21.83 -1.10 7.87
C SER A 298 -21.62 0.19 8.68
N GLU A 299 -20.81 1.13 8.18
CA GLU A 299 -20.48 2.39 8.88
C GLU A 299 -19.76 2.20 10.23
N ARG A 300 -19.13 1.03 10.40
CA ARG A 300 -18.41 0.64 11.61
C ARG A 300 -16.92 0.61 11.36
N PHE A 301 -16.16 1.06 12.34
CA PHE A 301 -14.71 1.07 12.27
C PHE A 301 -14.15 -0.24 12.83
N TYR A 302 -13.38 -0.98 12.04
CA TYR A 302 -12.66 -2.15 12.55
C TYR A 302 -11.22 -1.78 12.87
N PHE A 303 -10.69 -2.38 13.93
CA PHE A 303 -9.31 -2.22 14.38
C PHE A 303 -8.74 -3.60 14.71
N SER A 304 -7.71 -3.99 13.98
CA SER A 304 -6.88 -5.14 14.30
C SER A 304 -5.82 -4.72 15.31
N LEU A 305 -5.80 -5.39 16.45
CA LEU A 305 -5.04 -4.99 17.63
C LEU A 305 -4.12 -6.12 18.11
N LEU A 306 -2.98 -5.71 18.67
CA LEU A 306 -2.07 -6.57 19.39
C LEU A 306 -2.00 -6.12 20.85
N ILE A 307 -2.56 -6.93 21.73
CA ILE A 307 -2.60 -6.67 23.17
C ILE A 307 -1.41 -7.38 23.83
N LYS A 308 -0.64 -6.65 24.62
CA LYS A 308 0.54 -7.14 25.33
C LYS A 308 0.48 -6.72 26.80
N GLY A 309 1.02 -7.52 27.69
CA GLY A 309 1.22 -7.10 29.08
C GLY A 309 1.65 -8.23 29.98
N ILE A 310 2.16 -7.87 31.16
CA ILE A 310 2.53 -8.79 32.22
C ILE A 310 1.36 -8.85 33.20
N TYR A 311 0.69 -10.00 33.24
CA TYR A 311 -0.43 -10.31 34.13
C TYR A 311 0.08 -10.99 35.40
N GLY A 312 -0.29 -10.50 36.58
CA GLY A 312 -0.03 -11.15 37.86
C GLY A 312 -1.27 -11.86 38.39
N ASP A 313 -1.10 -13.01 39.07
CA ASP A 313 -2.20 -13.60 39.82
C ASP A 313 -2.62 -12.64 40.94
N LEU A 314 -3.91 -12.25 40.96
CA LEU A 314 -4.47 -11.38 42.00
C LEU A 314 -4.33 -11.97 43.41
N LYS A 315 -4.14 -13.29 43.53
CA LYS A 315 -3.95 -14.01 44.80
C LYS A 315 -2.48 -14.27 45.15
N ASP A 316 -1.59 -14.29 44.16
CA ASP A 316 -0.15 -14.56 44.33
C ASP A 316 0.68 -13.65 43.43
N LYS A 317 1.11 -12.51 43.98
CA LYS A 317 1.87 -11.49 43.26
C LYS A 317 3.28 -11.93 42.85
N THR A 318 3.73 -13.11 43.27
CA THR A 318 5.05 -13.65 42.89
C THR A 318 5.02 -14.35 41.53
N LYS A 319 3.84 -14.66 40.99
CA LYS A 319 3.67 -15.26 39.67
C LYS A 319 3.22 -14.22 38.66
N MET A 320 4.13 -13.88 37.75
CA MET A 320 3.88 -13.00 36.62
C MET A 320 3.91 -13.79 35.32
N PHE A 321 2.99 -13.49 34.41
CA PHE A 321 2.86 -14.13 33.11
C PHE A 321 2.91 -13.06 32.03
N PHE A 322 3.72 -13.28 30.99
CA PHE A 322 3.66 -12.45 29.80
C PHE A 322 2.50 -12.92 28.92
N GLU A 323 1.62 -11.98 28.56
CA GLU A 323 0.53 -12.21 27.62
C GLU A 323 0.74 -11.38 26.36
N LYS A 324 0.55 -12.03 25.21
CA LYS A 324 0.47 -11.41 23.90
C LYS A 324 -0.69 -12.05 23.13
N LYS A 325 -1.73 -11.27 22.81
CA LYS A 325 -2.93 -11.76 22.12
C LYS A 325 -3.34 -10.83 20.98
N ALA A 326 -3.83 -11.42 19.89
CA ALA A 326 -4.42 -10.67 18.80
C ALA A 326 -5.91 -10.43 19.09
N ALA A 327 -6.41 -9.25 18.78
CA ALA A 327 -7.80 -8.88 18.95
C ALA A 327 -8.31 -8.08 17.76
N ILE A 328 -9.62 -8.12 17.52
CA ILE A 328 -10.32 -7.24 16.59
C ILE A 328 -11.37 -6.49 17.39
N TYR A 329 -11.29 -5.17 17.37
CA TYR A 329 -12.27 -4.29 17.98
C TYR A 329 -13.08 -3.63 16.87
N ILE A 330 -14.40 -3.67 16.98
CA ILE A 330 -15.31 -3.01 16.03
C ILE A 330 -16.06 -1.93 16.78
N PHE A 331 -15.96 -0.69 16.30
CA PHE A 331 -16.54 0.49 16.93
C PHE A 331 -17.70 1.04 16.10
N ASP A 332 -18.72 1.48 16.81
CA ASP A 332 -19.81 2.30 16.29
C ASP A 332 -19.75 3.66 17.00
N ILE A 333 -19.71 4.74 16.22
CA ILE A 333 -19.56 6.11 16.71
C ILE A 333 -20.84 6.88 16.42
N GLU A 334 -21.37 7.55 17.43
CA GLU A 334 -22.55 8.39 17.28
C GLU A 334 -22.37 9.66 18.13
N ASN A 335 -22.58 10.83 17.52
CA ASN A 335 -22.47 12.14 18.19
C ASN A 335 -21.13 12.35 18.94
N ASP A 336 -19.99 12.09 18.29
CA ASP A 336 -18.63 12.20 18.86
C ASP A 336 -18.42 11.35 20.13
N LYS A 337 -19.12 10.22 20.22
CA LYS A 337 -18.99 9.24 21.30
C LYS A 337 -18.99 7.83 20.75
N ILE A 338 -18.25 6.96 21.43
CA ILE A 338 -18.30 5.53 21.14
C ILE A 338 -19.64 5.00 21.66
N LYS A 339 -20.52 4.61 20.75
CA LYS A 339 -21.83 4.04 21.02
C LYS A 339 -21.76 2.55 21.30
N SER A 340 -20.95 1.82 20.54
CA SER A 340 -20.73 0.41 20.82
C SER A 340 -19.31 -0.05 20.51
N LEU A 341 -18.93 -1.16 21.15
CA LEU A 341 -17.64 -1.82 20.97
C LEU A 341 -17.83 -3.33 20.96
N GLU A 342 -17.54 -3.97 19.85
CA GLU A 342 -17.46 -5.42 19.77
C GLU A 342 -16.01 -5.88 19.94
N ILE A 343 -15.76 -6.87 20.79
CA ILE A 343 -14.42 -7.35 21.14
C ILE A 343 -14.28 -8.83 20.77
N TYR A 344 -13.41 -9.11 19.80
CA TYR A 344 -13.01 -10.46 19.42
C TYR A 344 -11.56 -10.70 19.80
N GLU A 345 -11.27 -11.64 20.71
CA GLU A 345 -9.91 -11.88 21.20
C GLU A 345 -9.48 -13.32 20.95
N LYS A 346 -8.56 -13.53 20.01
CA LYS A 346 -7.99 -14.85 19.78
C LYS A 346 -6.91 -15.12 20.81
N SER A 347 -7.28 -15.79 21.90
CA SER A 347 -6.32 -16.35 22.84
C SER A 347 -5.49 -17.43 22.12
N ARG A 348 -4.26 -17.09 21.70
CA ARG A 348 -3.26 -18.15 21.45
C ARG A 348 -3.05 -18.86 22.80
N LEU A 349 -3.06 -20.19 22.75
CA LEU A 349 -2.64 -21.07 23.84
C LEU A 349 -1.42 -20.46 24.57
N PRO A 350 -1.33 -20.58 25.91
CA PRO A 350 -0.13 -20.14 26.62
C PRO A 350 1.07 -20.82 25.94
N MET A 351 1.97 -20.04 25.35
CA MET A 351 3.25 -20.56 24.93
C MET A 351 3.90 -21.08 26.21
N ARG A 352 4.04 -22.41 26.29
CA ARG A 352 4.57 -23.13 27.45
C ARG A 352 6.07 -22.86 27.68
N ASP A 353 6.68 -21.99 26.89
CA ASP A 353 8.13 -21.90 26.73
C ASP A 353 8.79 -20.67 27.36
N GLU A 354 8.05 -19.85 28.13
CA GLU A 354 8.68 -18.84 28.99
C GLU A 354 8.07 -18.84 30.41
N MET A 355 8.17 -19.98 31.11
CA MET A 355 8.20 -19.95 32.58
C MET A 355 9.56 -19.41 33.03
N ILE A 356 9.70 -18.08 33.08
CA ILE A 356 10.78 -17.47 33.85
C ILE A 356 10.30 -17.39 35.31
N GLU A 357 10.58 -18.44 36.10
CA GLU A 357 10.55 -18.32 37.56
C GLU A 357 11.66 -17.34 37.96
N TYR A 358 11.26 -16.13 38.36
CA TYR A 358 12.16 -15.29 39.16
C TYR A 358 12.26 -15.94 40.54
N LYS A 359 13.37 -16.64 40.79
CA LYS A 359 13.83 -16.92 42.15
C LYS A 359 14.58 -15.69 42.66
N ASP A 360 14.21 -15.26 43.86
CA ASP A 360 14.82 -14.17 44.61
C ASP A 360 16.36 -14.21 44.64
#